data_AF-A0A7K3YDF5-F1
#
_entry.id   AF-A0A7K3YDF5-F1
#
_cell.length_a   1.000
_cell.length_b   1.000
_cell.length_c   1.000
_cell.angle_alpha   90.00
_cell.angle_beta   90.00
_cell.angle_gamma   90.00
#
_symmetry.space_group_name_H-M   'P 1'
#
loop_
_entity.id
_entity.type
_entity.pdbx_description
1 polymer ?
#
loop_
_entity_poly.entity_id
_entity_poly.type
_entity_poly.pdbx_seq_one_letter_code
_entity_poly.pdbx_strand_id
1 'polypeptide(L)' 'LPQKTAARIVTSVEKIRDSPLDHLYPLQGSPYYKLRVGNYRVILDLRKKIMLVYMIKVGKQENVYDRI' A
#
# COMPACT_ATOMS: atom_id res chain seq x y z
N LEU A 1 7.80 0.07 13.58
CA LEU A 1 7.58 1.18 12.61
C LEU A 1 7.45 2.48 13.41
N PRO A 2 8.09 3.60 13.05
CA PRO A 2 7.96 4.85 13.80
C PRO A 2 6.53 5.40 13.77
N GLN A 3 6.05 6.02 14.86
CA GLN A 3 4.66 6.50 15.00
C GLN A 3 4.27 7.51 13.92
N LYS A 4 5.15 8.48 13.60
CA LYS A 4 4.92 9.45 12.51
C LYS A 4 4.79 8.78 11.14
N THR A 5 5.50 7.67 10.91
CA THR A 5 5.40 6.90 9.68
C THR A 5 4.07 6.15 9.61
N ALA A 6 3.62 5.55 10.71
CA ALA A 6 2.34 4.86 10.77
C ALA A 6 1.18 5.82 10.44
N ALA A 7 1.18 7.01 11.04
CA ALA A 7 0.18 8.05 10.76
C ALA A 7 0.16 8.43 9.28
N ARG A 8 1.34 8.65 8.66
CA ARG A 8 1.44 8.94 7.22
C ARG A 8 0.89 7.80 6.36
N ILE A 9 1.15 6.56 6.73
CA ILE A 9 0.63 5.39 6.00
C ILE A 9 -0.89 5.36 6.07
N VAL A 10 -1.48 5.53 7.26
CA VAL A 10 -2.93 5.56 7.43
C VAL A 10 -3.55 6.64 6.56
N THR A 11 -3.05 7.88 6.65
CA THR A 11 -3.56 8.99 5.83
C THR A 11 -3.39 8.74 4.33
N SER A 12 -2.28 8.13 3.89
CA SER A 12 -2.09 7.77 2.48
C SER A 12 -3.04 6.67 2.01
N VAL A 13 -3.38 5.71 2.87
CA VAL A 13 -4.34 4.64 2.56
C VAL A 13 -5.76 5.18 2.52
N GLU A 14 -6.12 6.10 3.42
CA GLU A 14 -7.45 6.73 3.42
C GLU A 14 -7.72 7.49 2.12
N LYS A 15 -6.71 8.17 1.55
CA LYS A 15 -6.83 8.86 0.25
C LYS A 15 -7.15 7.95 -0.93
N ILE A 16 -6.87 6.64 -0.84
CA ILE A 16 -7.25 5.67 -1.87
C ILE A 16 -8.78 5.59 -2.00
N ARG A 17 -9.53 5.88 -0.93
CA ARG A 17 -11.00 5.89 -1.00
C ARG A 17 -11.51 6.96 -1.95
N ASP A 18 -10.86 8.11 -1.97
CA ASP A 18 -11.29 9.26 -2.78
C ASP A 18 -10.72 9.19 -4.20
N SER A 19 -9.46 8.76 -4.34
CA SER A 19 -8.83 8.49 -5.65
C SER A 19 -8.04 7.18 -5.63
N PRO A 20 -8.67 6.04 -5.98
CA PRO A 20 -8.05 4.73 -5.82
C PRO A 20 -6.92 4.42 -6.79
N LEU A 21 -6.73 5.18 -7.87
CA LEU A 21 -5.78 4.83 -8.93
C LEU A 21 -4.55 5.75 -9.00
N ASP A 22 -4.60 6.97 -8.48
CA ASP A 22 -3.52 7.95 -8.66
C ASP A 22 -2.23 7.62 -7.87
N HIS A 23 -2.34 6.74 -6.88
CA HIS A 23 -1.25 6.43 -5.96
C HIS A 23 -0.90 4.95 -5.90
N LEU A 24 -1.66 4.09 -6.60
CA LEU A 24 -1.48 2.65 -6.62
C LEU A 24 -0.80 2.18 -7.89
N TYR A 25 0.29 1.45 -7.72
CA TYR A 25 0.99 0.80 -8.81
C TYR A 25 0.75 -0.70 -8.74
N PRO A 26 0.45 -1.41 -9.84
CA PRO A 26 0.39 -2.85 -9.81
C PRO A 26 1.75 -3.44 -9.42
N LEU A 27 1.72 -4.53 -8.67
CA LEU A 27 2.90 -5.35 -8.40
C LEU A 27 3.05 -6.34 -9.56
N GLN A 28 4.16 -6.27 -10.29
CA GLN A 28 4.39 -7.12 -11.45
C GLN A 28 4.37 -8.60 -11.04
N GLY A 29 3.61 -9.42 -11.79
CA GLY A 29 3.48 -10.85 -11.51
C GLY A 29 2.60 -11.21 -10.31
N SER A 30 1.85 -10.26 -9.74
CA SER A 30 1.01 -10.46 -8.56
C SER A 30 -0.36 -9.78 -8.72
N PRO A 31 -1.43 -10.28 -8.06
CA PRO A 31 -2.70 -9.58 -7.99
C PRO A 31 -2.68 -8.33 -7.09
N TYR A 32 -1.55 -8.06 -6.41
CA TYR A 32 -1.44 -6.99 -5.44
C TYR A 32 -1.00 -5.66 -6.06
N TYR A 33 -1.25 -4.59 -5.30
CA TYR A 33 -0.80 -3.24 -5.59
C TYR A 33 0.27 -2.82 -4.58
N LYS A 34 1.08 -1.83 -4.95
CA LYS A 34 2.05 -1.16 -4.09
C LYS A 34 1.75 0.33 -4.00
N LEU A 35 1.80 0.86 -2.78
CA LEU A 35 1.72 2.28 -2.45
C LEU A 35 3.06 2.73 -1.87
N ARG A 36 3.61 3.85 -2.35
CA ARG A 36 4.84 4.43 -1.80
C ARG A 36 4.49 5.49 -0.76
N VAL A 37 5.04 5.35 0.45
CA VAL A 37 4.90 6.33 1.54
C VAL A 37 6.30 6.65 2.07
N GLY A 38 6.92 7.67 1.50
CA GLY A 38 8.32 8.02 1.78
C GLY A 38 9.27 6.86 1.45
N ASN A 39 9.97 6.35 2.46
CA ASN A 39 10.92 5.23 2.37
C ASN A 39 10.28 3.85 2.59
N TYR A 40 8.96 3.81 2.75
CA TYR A 40 8.19 2.59 2.96
C TYR A 40 7.34 2.28 1.73
N ARG A 41 7.08 0.99 1.54
CA ARG A 41 6.10 0.48 0.59
C ARG A 41 5.05 -0.29 1.35
N VAL A 42 3.81 -0.11 0.91
CA VAL A 42 2.65 -0.82 1.43
C VAL A 42 2.11 -1.69 0.32
N ILE A 43 1.91 -2.98 0.61
CA ILE A 43 1.35 -3.95 -0.34
C ILE A 43 -0.13 -4.12 -0.01
N LEU A 44 -0.95 -4.01 -1.03
CA LEU A 44 -2.40 -3.85 -0.91
C LEU A 44 -3.11 -4.86 -1.81
N ASP A 45 -4.17 -5.48 -1.32
CA ASP A 45 -5.19 -6.15 -2.14
C ASP A 45 -6.39 -5.20 -2.31
N LEU A 46 -6.64 -4.78 -3.56
CA LEU A 46 -7.73 -3.87 -3.91
C LEU A 46 -8.88 -4.65 -4.56
N ARG A 47 -9.96 -4.84 -3.80
CA ARG A 47 -11.19 -5.47 -4.29
C ARG A 47 -12.14 -4.40 -4.84
N LYS A 48 -11.91 -4.02 -6.09
CA LYS A 48 -12.64 -2.95 -6.78
C LYS A 48 -14.17 -3.08 -6.73
N LYS A 49 -14.70 -4.31 -6.82
CA LYS A 49 -16.17 -4.56 -6.83
C LYS A 49 -16.88 -4.13 -5.54
N ILE A 50 -16.18 -4.19 -4.42
CA ILE A 50 -16.71 -3.86 -3.08
C ILE A 50 -15.94 -2.70 -2.43
N MET A 51 -15.08 -2.03 -3.20
CA MET A 51 -14.23 -0.93 -2.78
C MET A 51 -13.45 -1.19 -1.48
N LEU A 52 -12.93 -2.41 -1.33
CA LEU A 52 -12.25 -2.86 -0.13
C LEU A 52 -10.74 -2.91 -0.36
N VAL A 53 -9.99 -2.29 0.55
CA VAL A 53 -8.52 -2.21 0.53
C VAL A 53 -7.98 -2.99 1.71
N TYR A 54 -7.29 -4.10 1.45
CA TYR A 54 -6.59 -4.86 2.48
C TYR A 54 -5.11 -4.53 2.49
N MET A 55 -4.57 -4.17 3.65
CA MET A 55 -3.14 -3.97 3.84
C MET A 55 -2.45 -5.29 4.20
N ILE A 56 -1.73 -5.86 3.25
CA ILE A 56 -1.07 -7.17 3.41
C ILE A 56 0.25 -7.03 4.14
N LYS A 57 1.05 -6.02 3.75
CA LYS A 57 2.40 -5.84 4.29
C LYS A 57 2.81 -4.39 4.23
N VAL A 58 3.53 -3.96 5.27
CA VAL A 58 4.24 -2.69 5.33
C VAL A 58 5.71 -2.98 5.56
N GLY A 59 6.58 -2.42 4.74
CA GLY A 59 8.02 -2.60 4.88
C GLY A 59 8.82 -1.44 4.31
N LYS A 60 10.10 -1.39 4.65
CA LYS A 60 11.05 -0.53 3.93
C LYS A 60 11.15 -0.97 2.48
N GLN A 61 11.46 -0.04 1.57
CA GLN A 61 11.56 -0.32 0.13
C GLN A 61 12.47 -1.52 -0.20
N GLU A 62 13.58 -1.66 0.52
CA GLU A 62 14.58 -2.72 0.39
C GLU A 62 14.04 -4.13 0.69
N ASN A 63 13.22 -4.29 1.74
CA ASN A 63 12.91 -5.62 2.30
C ASN A 63 11.43 -6.00 2.19
N VAL A 64 10.58 -5.12 1.63
CA VAL A 64 9.14 -5.37 1.59
C VAL A 64 8.79 -6.61 0.76
N TYR A 65 9.65 -7.02 -0.17
CA TYR A 65 9.39 -8.12 -1.10
C TYR A 65 9.95 -9.48 -0.68
N ASP A 66 10.83 -9.56 0.31
CA ASP A 66 11.62 -10.76 0.63
C ASP A 66 10.79 -12.01 1.02
N ARG A 67 9.46 -11.86 1.18
CA ARG A 67 8.53 -12.90 1.64
C ARG A 67 7.11 -12.71 1.07
N ILE A 68 6.99 -12.29 -0.20
CA ILE A 68 5.69 -12.14 -0.90
C ILE A 68 5.62 -13.12 -2.05
#